data_AF-A0A1W9NTZ1-F1
#
_entry.id   AF-A0A1W9NTZ1-F1
#
_cell.length_a   1.000
_cell.length_b   1.000
_cell.length_c   1.000
_cell.angle_alpha   90.00
_cell.angle_beta   90.00
_cell.angle_gamma   90.00
#
_symmetry.space_group_name_H-M   'P 1'
#
loop_
_entity.id
_entity.type
_entity.pdbx_description
1 polymer ?
#
loop_
_entity_poly.entity_id
_entity_poly.type
_entity_poly.pdbx_seq_one_letter_code
_entity_poly.pdbx_strand_id
1 'polypeptide(L)'
;LFANIFKTIQKENNIATSTIDAAYAMIQDAVNIELEYGKYLLDQFPIMGVTPELMEQTVYNYANDRLIKIGLDPIFEKSETTYLQKLVTKHLEMNEVKSNFFESNVSNYAKSSIDLNDF
;
A
#
# COMPACT_ATOMS: atom_id res chain seq x y z
N LEU A 1 -4.25 -11.41 9.99
CA LEU A 1 -3.87 -12.61 10.78
C LEU A 1 -2.43 -12.53 11.29
N PHE A 2 -1.41 -12.57 10.43
CA PHE A 2 0.00 -12.60 10.84
C PHE A 2 0.47 -11.40 11.69
N ALA A 3 0.03 -10.18 11.38
CA ALA A 3 0.35 -9.01 12.18
C ALA A 3 -0.13 -9.14 13.64
N ASN A 4 -1.30 -9.74 13.86
CA ASN A 4 -1.83 -9.97 15.21
C ASN A 4 -1.04 -11.06 15.93
N ILE A 5 -0.63 -12.13 15.23
CA ILE A 5 0.23 -13.18 15.79
C ILE A 5 1.55 -12.56 16.27
N PHE A 6 2.18 -11.73 15.43
CA PHE A 6 3.43 -11.05 15.79
C PHE A 6 3.27 -10.18 17.05
N LYS A 7 2.20 -9.37 17.10
CA LYS A 7 1.89 -8.53 18.27
C LYS A 7 1.66 -9.35 19.54
N THR A 8 0.97 -10.48 19.45
CA THR A 8 0.78 -11.38 20.60
C THR A 8 2.11 -11.95 21.07
N ILE A 9 2.95 -12.45 20.16
CA ILE A 9 4.27 -12.99 20.51
C ILE A 9 5.15 -11.92 21.16
N GLN A 10 5.13 -10.68 20.65
CA GLN A 10 5.87 -9.55 21.20
C GLN A 10 5.39 -9.16 22.61
N LYS A 11 4.10 -9.30 22.89
CA LYS A 11 3.53 -9.02 24.21
C LYS A 11 3.85 -10.12 25.21
N GLU A 12 3.82 -11.38 24.79
CA GLU A 12 4.00 -12.56 25.65
C GLU A 12 5.48 -12.90 25.89
N ASN A 13 6.38 -12.48 24.98
CA ASN A 13 7.81 -12.78 25.04
C ASN A 13 8.65 -11.52 24.86
N ASN A 14 9.77 -11.42 25.59
CA ASN A 14 10.78 -10.39 25.33
C ASN A 14 11.52 -10.70 24.03
N ILE A 15 11.05 -10.10 22.93
CA ILE A 15 11.75 -10.18 21.65
C ILE A 15 13.09 -9.44 21.77
N ALA A 16 14.16 -10.08 21.29
CA ALA A 16 15.48 -9.45 21.25
C ALA A 16 15.46 -8.21 20.36
N THR A 17 16.11 -7.13 20.80
CA THR A 17 16.23 -5.88 20.03
C THR A 17 16.78 -6.11 18.63
N SER A 18 17.72 -7.06 18.48
CA SER A 18 18.29 -7.45 17.18
C SER A 18 17.25 -7.93 16.16
N THR A 19 16.15 -8.54 16.60
CA THR A 19 15.07 -9.00 15.72
C THR A 19 14.24 -7.82 15.22
N ILE A 20 14.04 -6.81 16.07
CA ILE A 20 13.35 -5.57 15.70
C ILE A 20 14.20 -4.77 14.72
N ASP A 21 15.50 -4.67 14.97
CA ASP A 21 16.46 -4.02 14.08
C ASP A 21 16.49 -4.71 12.71
N ALA A 22 16.47 -6.05 12.68
CA ALA A 22 16.40 -6.81 11.44
C ALA A 22 15.09 -6.56 10.68
N ALA A 23 13.96 -6.38 11.38
CA ALA A 23 12.69 -6.03 10.74
C ALA A 23 12.75 -4.64 10.10
N TYR A 24 13.36 -3.67 10.78
CA TYR A 24 13.57 -2.33 10.21
C TYR A 24 14.49 -2.35 8.99
N ALA A 25 15.61 -3.09 9.06
CA ALA A 25 16.51 -3.26 7.93
C ALA A 25 15.80 -3.90 6.72
N MET A 26 15.00 -4.94 6.95
CA MET A 26 14.24 -5.60 5.89
C MET A 26 13.22 -4.66 5.23
N ILE A 27 12.54 -3.80 6.01
CA ILE A 27 11.62 -2.80 5.44
C ILE A 27 12.39 -1.75 4.64
N GLN A 28 13.55 -1.30 5.11
CA GLN A 28 14.39 -0.36 4.37
C GLN A 28 14.85 -0.94 3.03
N ASP A 29 15.33 -2.18 3.04
CA ASP A 29 15.76 -2.89 1.83
C ASP A 29 14.61 -3.08 0.84
N ALA A 30 13.43 -3.48 1.35
CA ALA A 30 12.24 -3.62 0.52
C ALA A 30 11.85 -2.29 -0.13
N VAL A 31 11.86 -1.19 0.62
CA VAL A 31 11.58 0.15 0.08
C VAL A 31 12.59 0.52 -1.00
N ASN A 32 13.88 0.28 -0.79
CA ASN A 32 14.91 0.58 -1.79
C ASN A 32 14.67 -0.18 -3.11
N ILE A 33 14.35 -1.48 -3.01
CA ILE A 33 14.03 -2.32 -4.17
C ILE A 33 12.78 -1.80 -4.91
N GLU A 34 11.72 -1.47 -4.17
CA GLU A 34 10.47 -0.95 -4.74
C GLU A 34 10.69 0.41 -5.43
N LEU A 35 11.51 1.28 -4.86
CA LEU A 35 11.83 2.58 -5.47
C LEU A 35 12.69 2.42 -6.73
N GLU A 36 13.67 1.53 -6.72
CA GLU A 36 14.50 1.23 -7.89
C GLU A 36 13.64 0.67 -9.03
N TYR A 37 12.82 -0.33 -8.72
CA TYR A 37 11.94 -0.95 -9.70
C TYR A 37 10.86 0.02 -10.20
N GLY A 38 10.28 0.82 -9.31
CA GLY A 38 9.30 1.85 -9.66
C GLY A 38 9.87 2.93 -10.58
N LYS A 39 11.11 3.39 -10.30
CA LYS A 39 11.82 4.34 -11.18
C LYS A 39 12.08 3.73 -12.56
N TYR A 40 12.57 2.49 -12.60
CA TYR A 40 12.76 1.77 -13.85
C TYR A 40 11.45 1.65 -14.66
N LEU A 41 10.35 1.28 -14.02
CA LEU A 41 9.05 1.17 -14.68
C LEU A 41 8.55 2.51 -15.24
N LEU A 42 8.66 3.60 -14.48
CA LEU A 42 8.21 4.93 -14.92
C LEU A 42 9.05 5.50 -16.06
N ASP A 43 10.34 5.17 -16.10
CA ASP A 43 11.23 5.55 -17.20
C ASP A 43 10.88 4.82 -18.50
N GLN A 44 10.61 3.51 -18.42
CA GLN A 44 10.26 2.70 -19.59
C GLN A 44 8.80 2.88 -20.04
N PHE A 45 7.88 3.08 -19.10
CA PHE A 45 6.45 3.17 -19.33
C PHE A 45 5.85 4.36 -18.55
N PRO A 46 6.03 5.59 -19.05
CA PRO A 46 5.58 6.77 -18.34
C PRO A 46 4.05 6.79 -18.22
N ILE A 47 3.56 7.03 -17.01
CA ILE A 47 2.14 7.17 -16.71
C ILE A 47 1.86 8.64 -16.43
N MET A 48 0.91 9.22 -17.17
CA MET A 48 0.52 10.61 -16.97
C MET A 48 0.02 10.84 -15.55
N GLY A 49 0.53 11.90 -14.90
CA GLY A 49 0.16 12.24 -13.52
C GLY A 49 0.86 11.42 -12.44
N VAL A 50 1.78 10.52 -12.81
CA VAL A 50 2.61 9.75 -11.87
C VAL A 50 4.05 10.22 -11.97
N THR A 51 4.55 10.85 -10.90
CA THR A 51 5.96 11.26 -10.82
C THR A 51 6.74 10.33 -9.88
N PRO A 52 8.08 10.24 -10.03
CA PRO A 52 8.91 9.49 -9.11
C PRO A 52 8.74 9.94 -7.65
N GLU A 53 8.56 11.22 -7.39
CA GLU A 53 8.35 11.76 -6.05
C GLU A 53 7.00 11.31 -5.47
N LEU A 54 5.93 11.34 -6.27
CA LEU A 54 4.62 10.86 -5.87
C LEU A 54 4.64 9.36 -5.55
N MET A 55 5.37 8.58 -6.36
CA MET A 55 5.58 7.15 -6.14
C MET A 55 6.36 6.92 -4.84
N GLU A 56 7.43 7.68 -4.60
CA GLU A 56 8.26 7.57 -3.40
C GLU A 56 7.47 7.84 -2.12
N GLN A 57 6.72 8.95 -2.08
CA GLN A 57 5.83 9.28 -0.96
C GLN A 57 4.79 8.17 -0.70
N THR A 58 4.27 7.58 -1.78
CA THR A 58 3.30 6.48 -1.69
C THR A 58 3.92 5.23 -1.07
N VAL A 59 5.14 4.86 -1.49
CA VAL A 59 5.88 3.71 -0.95
C VAL A 59 6.21 3.93 0.53
N TYR A 60 6.67 5.13 0.91
CA TYR A 60 6.95 5.47 2.31
C TYR A 60 5.71 5.39 3.20
N ASN A 61 4.57 5.90 2.74
CA ASN A 61 3.33 5.77 3.48
C ASN A 61 2.94 4.29 3.67
N TYR A 62 3.07 3.44 2.65
CA TYR A 62 2.79 2.01 2.78
C TYR A 62 3.79 1.29 3.70
N ALA A 63 5.06 1.66 3.69
CA ALA A 63 6.05 1.10 4.60
C ALA A 63 5.73 1.46 6.05
N ASN A 64 5.38 2.73 6.32
CA ASN A 64 4.94 3.19 7.63
C ASN A 64 3.66 2.47 8.08
N ASP A 65 2.66 2.32 7.20
CA ASP A 65 1.43 1.56 7.51
C ASP A 65 1.73 0.11 7.88
N ARG A 66 2.71 -0.52 7.23
CA ARG A 66 3.14 -1.90 7.53
C ARG A 66 3.81 -1.98 8.90
N LEU A 67 4.71 -1.03 9.23
CA LEU A 67 5.36 -0.95 10.54
C LEU A 67 4.33 -0.77 11.68
N ILE A 68 3.40 0.17 11.52
CA ILE A 68 2.32 0.42 12.49
C ILE A 68 1.43 -0.82 12.65
N LYS A 69 1.13 -1.53 11.55
CA LYS A 69 0.34 -2.76 11.58
C LYS A 69 0.98 -3.85 12.42
N ILE A 70 2.30 -3.95 12.46
CA ILE A 70 3.04 -4.90 13.30
C ILE A 70 3.43 -4.35 14.69
N GLY A 71 3.12 -3.08 14.98
CA GLY A 71 3.36 -2.46 16.29
C GLY A 71 4.75 -1.85 16.43
N LEU A 72 5.39 -1.50 15.30
CA LEU A 72 6.65 -0.79 15.25
C LEU A 72 6.43 0.68 14.87
N ASP A 73 7.36 1.52 15.29
CA ASP A 73 7.33 2.96 14.97
C ASP A 73 7.70 3.21 13.51
N PRO A 74 7.05 4.18 12.84
CA PRO A 74 7.37 4.56 11.47
C PRO A 74 8.77 5.18 11.37
N ILE A 75 9.48 4.91 10.27
CA ILE A 75 10.85 5.41 10.03
C ILE A 75 10.95 6.36 8.84
N PHE A 76 9.94 6.41 7.97
CA PHE A 76 9.92 7.30 6.81
C PHE A 76 9.10 8.55 7.11
N GLU A 77 9.41 9.66 6.42
CA GLU A 77 8.62 10.88 6.51
C GLU A 77 7.17 10.61 6.09
N LYS A 78 6.23 10.95 6.98
CA LYS A 78 4.81 10.76 6.72
C LYS A 78 4.30 11.90 5.85
N SER A 79 3.82 11.58 4.66
CA SER A 79 3.12 12.54 3.82
C SER A 79 1.60 12.44 4.01
N GLU A 80 0.89 13.43 3.47
CA GLU A 80 -0.54 13.31 3.21
C GLU A 80 -0.83 12.08 2.33
N THR A 81 -2.06 11.56 2.41
CA THR A 81 -2.52 10.46 1.56
C THR A 81 -2.41 10.84 0.10
N THR A 82 -1.54 10.15 -0.63
CA THR A 82 -1.24 10.50 -2.02
C THR A 82 -2.40 10.17 -2.96
N TYR A 83 -2.42 10.82 -4.12
CA TYR A 83 -3.35 10.49 -5.19
C TYR A 83 -3.29 9.01 -5.59
N LEU A 84 -2.08 8.43 -5.71
CA LEU A 84 -1.89 7.02 -6.04
C LEU A 84 -2.53 6.10 -5.01
N GLN A 85 -2.38 6.40 -3.71
CA GLN A 85 -3.02 5.61 -2.66
C GLN A 85 -4.54 5.63 -2.77
N LYS A 86 -5.14 6.80 -3.07
CA LYS A 86 -6.59 6.92 -3.28
C LYS A 86 -7.05 6.09 -4.48
N LEU A 87 -6.30 6.12 -5.58
CA LEU A 87 -6.61 5.34 -6.78
C LEU A 87 -6.57 3.84 -6.49
N VAL A 88 -5.53 3.35 -5.81
CA VAL A 88 -5.40 1.94 -5.42
C VAL A 88 -6.56 1.53 -4.51
N THR A 89 -6.87 2.32 -3.48
CA THR A 89 -7.98 2.02 -2.56
C THR A 89 -9.31 1.94 -3.29
N LYS A 90 -9.63 2.91 -4.15
CA LYS A 90 -10.85 2.91 -4.97
C LYS A 90 -10.93 1.65 -5.84
N HIS A 91 -9.82 1.23 -6.43
CA HIS A 91 -9.78 0.01 -7.24
C HIS A 91 -10.01 -1.26 -6.42
N LEU A 92 -9.45 -1.35 -5.22
CA LEU A 92 -9.68 -2.48 -4.31
C LEU A 92 -11.14 -2.56 -3.88
N GLU A 93 -11.73 -1.43 -3.47
CA GLU A 93 -13.14 -1.35 -3.06
C GLU A 93 -14.10 -1.73 -4.20
N MET A 94 -13.83 -1.29 -5.44
CA MET A 94 -14.64 -1.66 -6.60
C MET A 94 -14.68 -3.17 -6.85
N ASN A 95 -13.60 -3.89 -6.54
CA ASN A 95 -13.54 -5.34 -6.71
C ASN A 95 -14.31 -6.09 -5.62
N GLU A 96 -14.48 -5.51 -4.43
CA GLU A 96 -15.27 -6.10 -3.35
C GLU A 96 -16.80 -6.04 -3.60
N VAL A 97 -17.27 -5.12 -4.45
CA VAL A 97 -18.71 -4.91 -4.71
C VAL A 97 -19.35 -6.01 -5.59
N LYS A 98 -18.59 -6.94 -6.18
CA LYS A 98 -19.14 -8.05 -6.99
C LYS A 98 -19.41 -9.32 -6.18
N SER A 99 -20.32 -9.26 -5.20
CA SER A 99 -21.02 -10.46 -4.71
C SER A 99 -22.34 -10.15 -3.97
N ASN A 100 -23.17 -9.23 -4.49
CA ASN A 100 -24.57 -9.18 -4.07
C ASN A 100 -25.34 -10.32 -4.77
N PHE A 101 -25.37 -11.47 -4.10
CA PHE A 101 -25.99 -12.74 -4.53
C PHE A 101 -27.51 -12.64 -4.82
N PHE A 102 -28.15 -11.50 -4.53
CA PHE A 102 -29.57 -11.25 -4.80
C PHE A 102 -29.86 -10.28 -5.97
N GLU A 103 -28.83 -9.70 -6.59
CA GLU A 103 -28.98 -8.78 -7.74
C GLU A 103 -28.79 -9.45 -9.12
N SER A 104 -28.66 -10.78 -9.18
CA SER A 104 -28.71 -11.51 -10.47
C SER A 104 -30.14 -11.57 -11.02
N ASN A 105 -30.72 -10.42 -11.34
CA ASN A 105 -31.60 -10.31 -12.48
C ASN A 105 -30.94 -9.39 -13.51
N VAL A 106 -30.85 -9.95 -14.70
CA VAL A 106 -30.07 -9.51 -15.84
C VAL A 106 -30.58 -8.18 -16.38
N SER A 107 -29.95 -7.08 -16.01
CA SER A 107 -29.81 -5.89 -16.86
C SER A 107 -29.08 -4.78 -16.11
N ASN A 108 -27.76 -4.67 -16.25
CA ASN A 108 -27.10 -3.39 -16.04
C ASN A 108 -25.94 -3.22 -17.01
N TYR A 109 -26.20 -2.45 -18.08
CA TYR A 109 -25.17 -1.78 -18.87
C TYR A 109 -24.58 -0.64 -18.02
N ALA A 110 -23.77 -0.95 -17.02
CA ALA A 110 -22.94 0.05 -16.35
C ALA A 110 -21.61 0.13 -17.09
N LYS A 111 -21.58 0.94 -18.15
CA LYS A 111 -20.35 1.34 -18.84
C LYS A 111 -19.58 2.30 -17.92
N SER A 112 -18.89 1.76 -16.91
CA SER A 112 -18.03 2.54 -16.00
C SER A 112 -16.70 2.83 -16.71
N SER A 113 -16.58 4.02 -17.28
CA SER A 113 -15.28 4.59 -17.63
C SER A 113 -14.75 5.36 -16.43
N ILE A 114 -13.53 5.04 -15.99
CA ILE A 114 -12.77 5.85 -15.05
C ILE A 114 -12.46 7.16 -15.77
N ASP A 115 -13.07 8.26 -15.35
CA ASP A 115 -12.73 9.60 -15.85
C ASP A 115 -11.57 10.14 -15.02
N LEU A 116 -10.45 10.42 -15.69
CA LEU A 116 -9.22 10.91 -15.06
C LEU A 116 -9.25 12.42 -14.78
N ASN A 117 -10.34 13.10 -15.17
CA ASN A 117 -10.51 14.55 -15.04
C ASN A 117 -11.09 15.01 -13.68
N ASP A 118 -11.44 14.10 -12.77
CA ASP A 118 -12.05 14.40 -11.46
C ASP A 118 -11.00 14.51 -10.32
N PHE A 119 -9.78 14.91 -10.67
CA PHE A 119 -8.65 15.10 -9.74
C PHE A 119 -8.01 16.47 -9.88
#